data_AF-A0A7R9AUK2-F1
#
_entry.id   AF-A0A7R9AUK2-F1
#
_cell.length_a   1.000
_cell.length_b   1.000
_cell.length_c   1.000
_cell.angle_alpha   90.00
_cell.angle_beta   90.00
_cell.angle_gamma   90.00
#
_symmetry.space_group_name_H-M   'P 1'
#
loop_
_entity.id
_entity.type
_entity.pdbx_description
1 polymer ?
#
loop_
_entity_poly.entity_id
_entity_poly.type
_entity_poly.pdbx_seq_one_letter_code
_entity_poly.pdbx_strand_id
1 'polypeptide(L)'
;MWTILRFLALTMILGVVQLQPCVPRDYGANSVVCVCNATYCDFLEPYSNESISNGNYLHYTSSMARLRLQRDAKTFVKNASIEVDATFQVNRATKYQKIIGFGGAMTDSTAINIHSMSEAAGNNILRTYFGEGGSKYSLIRVPMGASDFSTEYYTYDDVAGDTSLQYFALRQFEDYQLKSSIIVFVPSQQIPYLKQIQNISSQDIKLFTAPWSAPYWMKDNGTAFGRSTLRLENYKPWAHYFVKYFDAYADANITFWGLTPQNEPNQGGVHKVHIISMGWTAKQLRGFIAEHLGPTLEENGYSYLKLMAYDDSGLYLPEYLQSILKNETTRSYVSGVAIHAYHDDNIDPNIISNLQNEFPDMFFLYTEGEYRENI
;
A
#
# COMPACT_ATOMS: atom_id res chain seq x y z
N MET A 1 44.15 0.79 40.83
CA MET A 1 44.36 1.19 39.41
C MET A 1 44.22 -0.08 38.58
N TRP A 2 43.62 -0.02 37.39
CA TRP A 2 43.13 -1.13 36.53
C TRP A 2 41.61 -1.33 36.58
N THR A 3 40.92 -0.38 35.96
CA THR A 3 39.58 -0.51 35.39
C THR A 3 39.63 -1.43 34.17
N ILE A 4 38.81 -2.48 34.17
CA ILE A 4 38.59 -3.34 32.99
C ILE A 4 37.39 -2.77 32.23
N LEU A 5 37.64 -2.04 31.14
CA LEU A 5 36.61 -1.73 30.15
C LEU A 5 36.33 -2.98 29.32
N ARG A 6 35.10 -3.51 29.42
CA ARG A 6 34.58 -4.48 28.46
C ARG A 6 34.01 -3.72 27.27
N PHE A 7 34.74 -3.67 26.17
CA PHE A 7 34.16 -3.33 24.87
C PHE A 7 33.39 -4.55 24.35
N LEU A 8 32.06 -4.44 24.34
CA LEU A 8 31.20 -5.32 23.54
C LEU A 8 31.32 -4.86 22.08
N ALA A 9 32.12 -5.58 21.30
CA ALA A 9 32.10 -5.45 19.85
C ALA A 9 30.77 -6.01 19.34
N LEU A 10 29.83 -5.14 19.01
CA LEU A 10 28.66 -5.50 18.21
C LEU A 10 29.16 -5.77 16.79
N THR A 11 29.51 -7.01 16.49
CA THR A 11 29.73 -7.43 15.11
C THR A 11 28.36 -7.46 14.42
N MET A 12 27.99 -6.36 13.75
CA MET A 12 26.98 -6.43 12.69
C MET A 12 27.52 -7.40 11.63
N ILE A 13 26.96 -8.60 11.58
CA ILE A 13 27.14 -9.49 10.44
C ILE A 13 26.33 -8.85 9.31
N LEU A 14 26.96 -7.95 8.57
CA LEU A 14 26.49 -7.56 7.25
C LEU A 14 26.67 -8.79 6.35
N GLY A 15 25.65 -9.64 6.30
CA GLY A 15 25.60 -10.74 5.35
C GLY A 15 25.65 -10.17 3.95
N VAL A 16 26.73 -10.43 3.22
CA VAL A 16 26.82 -10.07 1.80
C VAL A 16 25.75 -10.88 1.06
N VAL A 17 24.70 -10.22 0.59
CA VAL A 17 23.70 -10.86 -0.27
C VAL A 17 24.37 -11.13 -1.61
N GLN A 18 24.72 -12.39 -1.86
CA GLN A 18 25.24 -12.84 -3.15
C GLN A 18 24.09 -13.09 -4.12
N LEU A 19 24.36 -13.02 -5.43
CA LEU A 19 23.40 -13.39 -6.46
C LEU A 19 22.87 -14.80 -6.19
N GLN A 20 21.56 -14.94 -6.03
CA GLN A 20 20.90 -16.23 -5.96
C GLN A 20 19.93 -16.30 -7.15
N PRO A 21 20.17 -17.17 -8.14
CA PRO A 21 19.32 -17.23 -9.33
C PRO A 21 17.95 -17.84 -9.03
N CYS A 22 16.98 -17.51 -9.87
CA CYS A 22 15.66 -18.14 -9.85
C CYS A 22 15.78 -19.67 -9.98
N VAL A 23 15.09 -20.42 -9.11
CA VAL A 23 14.84 -21.86 -9.29
C VAL A 23 13.50 -22.02 -9.99
N PRO A 24 13.46 -22.26 -11.32
CA PRO A 24 12.23 -22.20 -12.08
C PRO A 24 11.33 -23.41 -11.81
N ARG A 25 10.03 -23.18 -11.69
CA ARG A 25 9.00 -24.23 -11.72
C ARG A 25 7.86 -23.83 -12.65
N ASP A 26 7.44 -24.75 -13.48
CA ASP A 26 6.34 -24.61 -14.42
C ASP A 26 5.08 -25.28 -13.84
N TYR A 27 3.94 -24.58 -13.89
CA TYR A 27 2.63 -25.07 -13.46
C TYR A 27 1.63 -25.19 -14.63
N GLY A 28 2.10 -25.13 -15.88
CA GLY A 28 1.26 -25.26 -17.08
C GLY A 28 0.65 -23.95 -17.58
N ALA A 29 1.20 -22.81 -17.17
CA ALA A 29 0.82 -21.47 -17.65
C ALA A 29 1.83 -20.93 -18.70
N ASN A 30 1.75 -19.64 -19.04
CA ASN A 30 2.58 -19.01 -20.07
C ASN A 30 4.06 -18.79 -19.67
N SER A 31 4.46 -19.05 -18.41
CA SER A 31 5.84 -18.91 -17.94
C SER A 31 6.10 -19.71 -16.65
N VAL A 32 7.27 -19.52 -16.03
CA VAL A 32 7.69 -20.19 -14.78
C VAL A 32 7.59 -19.26 -13.55
N VAL A 33 7.46 -19.84 -12.35
CA VAL A 33 7.69 -19.11 -11.09
C VAL A 33 9.09 -19.39 -10.55
N CYS A 34 9.59 -18.52 -9.66
CA CYS A 34 10.82 -18.76 -8.90
C CYS A 34 10.48 -19.35 -7.53
N VAL A 35 11.00 -20.54 -7.26
CA VAL A 35 10.68 -21.28 -6.03
C VAL A 35 11.58 -20.79 -4.89
N CYS A 36 10.94 -20.33 -3.81
CA CYS A 36 11.59 -20.00 -2.55
C CYS A 36 11.11 -20.93 -1.43
N ASN A 37 11.96 -21.14 -0.43
CA ASN A 37 11.67 -21.90 0.79
C ASN A 37 12.46 -21.32 1.98
N ALA A 38 12.49 -22.06 3.10
CA ALA A 38 13.18 -21.65 4.32
C ALA A 38 14.70 -21.43 4.15
N THR A 39 15.34 -22.13 3.22
CA THR A 39 16.80 -22.15 3.06
C THR A 39 17.28 -21.51 1.76
N TYR A 40 16.37 -21.14 0.86
CA TYR A 40 16.70 -20.62 -0.47
C TYR A 40 15.64 -19.65 -0.97
N CYS A 41 16.07 -18.54 -1.57
CA CYS A 41 15.24 -17.69 -2.40
C CYS A 41 16.13 -16.94 -3.40
N ASP A 42 15.57 -16.47 -4.53
CA ASP A 42 16.34 -15.66 -5.47
C ASP A 42 16.49 -14.22 -4.99
N PHE A 43 17.71 -13.70 -5.10
CA PHE A 43 18.06 -12.32 -4.76
C PHE A 43 19.04 -11.78 -5.79
N LEU A 44 18.88 -10.51 -6.13
CA LEU A 44 19.83 -9.76 -6.93
C LEU A 44 21.05 -9.39 -6.09
N GLU A 45 22.20 -9.23 -6.73
CA GLU A 45 23.34 -8.61 -6.05
C GLU A 45 23.00 -7.15 -5.72
N PRO A 46 23.29 -6.70 -4.48
CA PRO A 46 23.16 -5.31 -4.11
C PRO A 46 23.95 -4.42 -5.07
N TYR A 47 23.29 -3.38 -5.57
CA TYR A 47 23.92 -2.37 -6.39
C TYR A 47 24.67 -1.35 -5.52
N SER A 48 25.96 -1.11 -5.81
CA SER A 48 26.70 0.05 -5.30
C SER A 48 26.97 1.03 -6.43
N ASN A 49 26.90 2.36 -6.18
CA ASN A 49 27.21 3.38 -7.19
C ASN A 49 28.65 3.27 -7.77
N GLU A 50 29.52 2.53 -7.10
CA GLU A 50 30.90 2.25 -7.51
C GLU A 50 30.98 1.15 -8.60
N SER A 51 29.87 0.47 -8.90
CA SER A 51 29.85 -0.73 -9.77
C SER A 51 29.72 -0.46 -11.27
N ILE A 52 29.53 0.80 -11.71
CA ILE A 52 29.44 1.16 -13.14
C ILE A 52 30.40 2.30 -13.47
N SER A 53 31.44 2.02 -14.28
CA SER A 53 32.33 3.06 -14.80
C SER A 53 31.63 3.95 -15.83
N ASN A 54 32.06 5.22 -15.93
CA ASN A 54 31.52 6.16 -16.91
C ASN A 54 31.54 5.56 -18.34
N GLY A 55 30.45 5.72 -19.07
CA GLY A 55 30.25 5.10 -20.39
C GLY A 55 29.60 3.71 -20.36
N ASN A 56 29.30 3.15 -19.19
CA ASN A 56 28.59 1.87 -19.06
C ASN A 56 27.16 2.04 -18.51
N TYR A 57 26.33 1.02 -18.72
CA TYR A 57 24.99 0.91 -18.17
C TYR A 57 24.66 -0.54 -17.79
N LEU A 58 23.74 -0.72 -16.85
CA LEU A 58 23.17 -2.03 -16.54
C LEU A 58 21.89 -2.24 -17.31
N HIS A 59 21.72 -3.46 -17.82
CA HIS A 59 20.55 -3.91 -18.54
C HIS A 59 19.94 -5.09 -17.76
N TYR A 60 18.70 -4.93 -17.31
CA TYR A 60 17.96 -5.99 -16.63
C TYR A 60 16.89 -6.52 -17.58
N THR A 61 16.77 -7.85 -17.71
CA THR A 61 15.81 -8.48 -18.61
C THR A 61 14.99 -9.55 -17.90
N SER A 62 13.67 -9.46 -18.05
CA SER A 62 12.72 -10.52 -17.72
C SER A 62 11.97 -10.94 -18.99
N SER A 63 11.64 -12.23 -19.13
CA SER A 63 10.93 -12.73 -20.31
C SER A 63 10.01 -13.90 -19.99
N MET A 64 8.99 -14.11 -20.84
CA MET A 64 8.12 -15.30 -20.77
C MET A 64 8.94 -16.59 -20.89
N ALA A 65 10.02 -16.57 -21.67
CA ALA A 65 10.83 -17.74 -21.96
C ALA A 65 11.60 -18.29 -20.75
N ARG A 66 12.01 -17.45 -19.78
CA ARG A 66 12.55 -17.81 -18.42
C ARG A 66 13.42 -16.73 -17.76
N LEU A 67 13.74 -15.61 -18.42
CA LEU A 67 14.63 -14.62 -17.81
C LEU A 67 13.94 -13.92 -16.62
N ARG A 68 14.68 -13.71 -15.52
CA ARG A 68 14.17 -13.13 -14.27
C ARG A 68 15.16 -12.09 -13.78
N LEU A 69 14.91 -10.83 -14.13
CA LEU A 69 15.78 -9.69 -13.85
C LEU A 69 17.27 -10.02 -14.14
N GLN A 70 17.53 -10.74 -15.23
CA GLN A 70 18.90 -11.09 -15.62
C GLN A 70 19.66 -9.80 -15.88
N ARG A 71 20.79 -9.63 -15.20
CA ARG A 71 21.62 -8.42 -15.26
C ARG A 71 22.79 -8.62 -16.23
N ASP A 72 22.89 -7.74 -17.21
CA ASP A 72 24.06 -7.58 -18.09
C ASP A 72 24.67 -6.19 -17.91
N ALA A 73 26.00 -6.09 -17.93
CA ALA A 73 26.71 -4.82 -18.05
C ALA A 73 27.00 -4.54 -19.53
N LYS A 74 26.67 -3.33 -19.99
CA LYS A 74 26.84 -2.90 -21.39
C LYS A 74 27.53 -1.54 -21.45
N THR A 75 28.02 -1.18 -22.63
CA THR A 75 28.76 0.06 -22.89
C THR A 75 28.02 0.92 -23.90
N PHE A 76 27.99 2.24 -23.67
CA PHE A 76 27.49 3.20 -24.64
C PHE A 76 28.45 3.29 -25.82
N VAL A 77 27.92 3.17 -27.04
CA VAL A 77 28.68 3.35 -28.28
C VAL A 77 28.49 4.77 -28.78
N LYS A 78 29.57 5.46 -29.14
CA LYS A 78 29.52 6.78 -29.80
C LYS A 78 29.43 6.58 -31.31
N ASN A 79 28.54 7.32 -31.98
CA ASN A 79 28.39 7.34 -33.44
C ASN A 79 28.25 5.94 -34.05
N ALA A 80 27.30 5.17 -33.52
CA ALA A 80 27.04 3.85 -34.01
C ALA A 80 26.35 3.93 -35.39
N SER A 81 27.05 3.54 -36.47
CA SER A 81 26.48 3.35 -37.80
C SER A 81 25.72 2.02 -37.83
N ILE A 82 24.65 1.93 -37.06
CA ILE A 82 23.81 0.74 -36.95
C ILE A 82 22.47 1.06 -37.60
N GLU A 83 22.03 0.20 -38.51
CA GLU A 83 20.64 0.22 -38.98
C GLU A 83 19.75 -0.20 -37.80
N VAL A 84 18.83 0.67 -37.39
CA VAL A 84 17.94 0.43 -36.24
C VAL A 84 16.49 0.62 -36.67
N ASP A 85 15.62 -0.26 -36.20
CA ASP A 85 14.18 -0.19 -36.48
C ASP A 85 13.49 0.96 -35.72
N ALA A 86 14.05 1.35 -34.56
CA ALA A 86 13.51 2.41 -33.70
C ALA A 86 14.62 3.16 -32.97
N THR A 87 14.41 4.45 -32.74
CA THR A 87 15.30 5.29 -31.93
C THR A 87 14.51 5.96 -30.81
N PHE A 88 14.98 5.79 -29.57
CA PHE A 88 14.42 6.44 -28.39
C PHE A 88 15.37 7.53 -27.90
N GLN A 89 14.89 8.77 -27.79
CA GLN A 89 15.68 9.91 -27.34
C GLN A 89 15.18 10.42 -25.99
N VAL A 90 16.08 10.52 -25.02
CA VAL A 90 15.76 11.01 -23.67
C VAL A 90 16.15 12.49 -23.57
N ASN A 91 15.15 13.38 -23.49
CA ASN A 91 15.37 14.79 -23.22
C ASN A 91 15.41 15.05 -21.70
N ARG A 92 16.61 15.28 -21.15
CA ARG A 92 16.82 15.52 -19.72
C ARG A 92 16.33 16.90 -19.23
N ALA A 93 16.04 17.84 -20.13
CA ALA A 93 15.54 19.17 -19.79
C ALA A 93 14.04 19.18 -19.49
N THR A 94 13.27 18.25 -20.06
CA THR A 94 11.84 18.08 -19.76
C THR A 94 11.69 17.26 -18.48
N LYS A 95 11.00 17.79 -17.48
CA LYS A 95 10.70 17.12 -16.21
C LYS A 95 9.20 16.89 -16.07
N TYR A 96 8.84 15.84 -15.34
CA TYR A 96 7.47 15.47 -15.03
C TYR A 96 7.33 15.22 -13.52
N GLN A 97 6.42 14.33 -13.11
CA GLN A 97 6.16 14.00 -11.72
C GLN A 97 7.39 13.40 -11.00
N LYS A 98 7.43 13.61 -9.68
CA LYS A 98 8.32 12.86 -8.79
C LYS A 98 7.67 11.50 -8.47
N ILE A 99 8.48 10.45 -8.40
CA ILE A 99 8.01 9.13 -8.00
C ILE A 99 7.95 9.06 -6.48
N ILE A 100 6.76 8.73 -5.95
CA ILE A 100 6.54 8.56 -4.50
C ILE A 100 7.12 7.22 -4.02
N GLY A 101 6.80 6.15 -4.74
CA GLY A 101 7.24 4.79 -4.42
C GLY A 101 6.47 3.72 -5.18
N PHE A 102 6.85 2.47 -4.94
CA PHE A 102 6.18 1.27 -5.45
C PHE A 102 6.00 0.29 -4.30
N GLY A 103 4.94 -0.51 -4.34
CA GLY A 103 4.48 -1.19 -3.14
C GLY A 103 3.40 -2.24 -3.35
N GLY A 104 2.87 -2.71 -2.23
CA GLY A 104 1.74 -3.62 -2.15
C GLY A 104 0.94 -3.41 -0.86
N ALA A 105 -0.08 -4.24 -0.64
CA ALA A 105 -0.93 -4.16 0.54
C ALA A 105 -0.56 -5.20 1.61
N MET A 106 -0.42 -4.75 2.86
CA MET A 106 -0.31 -5.61 4.03
C MET A 106 -1.72 -5.89 4.57
N THR A 107 -2.48 -6.71 3.84
CA THR A 107 -3.82 -7.15 4.26
C THR A 107 -3.74 -8.26 5.32
N ASP A 108 -4.87 -8.59 5.94
CA ASP A 108 -4.97 -9.75 6.83
C ASP A 108 -4.57 -11.04 6.10
N SER A 109 -5.03 -11.23 4.86
CA SER A 109 -4.62 -12.37 4.03
C SER A 109 -3.10 -12.40 3.78
N THR A 110 -2.47 -11.26 3.47
CA THR A 110 -0.99 -11.21 3.31
C THR A 110 -0.30 -11.67 4.58
N ALA A 111 -0.71 -11.13 5.73
CA ALA A 111 -0.11 -11.43 7.02
C ALA A 111 -0.34 -12.90 7.44
N ILE A 112 -1.54 -13.45 7.21
CA ILE A 112 -1.88 -14.86 7.47
C ILE A 112 -1.02 -15.79 6.61
N ASN A 113 -0.90 -15.52 5.31
CA ASN A 113 -0.10 -16.35 4.41
C ASN A 113 1.38 -16.33 4.82
N ILE A 114 1.94 -15.18 5.17
CA ILE A 114 3.32 -15.09 5.69
C ILE A 114 3.47 -15.91 6.98
N HIS A 115 2.52 -15.77 7.90
CA HIS A 115 2.54 -16.48 9.18
C HIS A 115 2.42 -18.00 9.04
N SER A 116 1.69 -18.47 8.03
CA SER A 116 1.49 -19.90 7.75
C SER A 116 2.78 -20.62 7.33
N MET A 117 3.81 -19.88 6.92
CA MET A 117 5.11 -20.41 6.54
C MET A 117 6.02 -20.54 7.76
N SER A 118 7.10 -21.33 7.64
CA SER A 118 8.17 -21.29 8.63
C SER A 118 8.76 -19.86 8.71
N GLU A 119 9.19 -19.42 9.89
CA GLU A 119 9.79 -18.09 10.10
C GLU A 119 10.87 -17.75 9.05
N ALA A 120 11.77 -18.68 8.75
CA ALA A 120 12.82 -18.46 7.76
C ALA A 120 12.28 -18.23 6.33
N ALA A 121 11.21 -18.91 5.94
CA ALA A 121 10.56 -18.71 4.65
C ALA A 121 9.80 -17.37 4.60
N GLY A 122 9.08 -17.01 5.67
CA GLY A 122 8.44 -15.69 5.81
C GLY A 122 9.46 -14.55 5.73
N ASN A 123 10.61 -14.71 6.39
CA ASN A 123 11.73 -13.76 6.34
C ASN A 123 12.29 -13.61 4.91
N ASN A 124 12.39 -14.71 4.16
CA ASN A 124 12.82 -14.64 2.76
C ASN A 124 11.81 -13.86 1.90
N ILE A 125 10.51 -14.07 2.08
CA ILE A 125 9.46 -13.31 1.37
C ILE A 125 9.51 -11.82 1.70
N LEU A 126 9.67 -11.46 2.97
CA LEU A 126 9.80 -10.04 3.34
C LEU A 126 11.06 -9.41 2.72
N ARG A 127 12.16 -10.17 2.67
CA ARG A 127 13.41 -9.71 2.04
C ARG A 127 13.29 -9.57 0.52
N THR A 128 12.53 -10.42 -0.18
CA THR A 128 12.36 -10.27 -1.64
C THR A 128 11.58 -9.02 -2.00
N TYR A 129 10.64 -8.59 -1.17
CA TYR A 129 9.91 -7.33 -1.39
C TYR A 129 10.67 -6.11 -0.88
N PHE A 130 11.19 -6.14 0.35
CA PHE A 130 11.66 -4.94 1.05
C PHE A 130 13.17 -4.92 1.33
N GLY A 131 13.83 -6.08 1.31
CA GLY A 131 15.22 -6.22 1.69
C GLY A 131 16.22 -5.85 0.60
N GLU A 132 17.48 -5.77 0.99
CA GLU A 132 18.61 -5.68 0.06
C GLU A 132 18.68 -6.92 -0.86
N GLY A 133 18.86 -6.68 -2.16
CA GLY A 133 18.79 -7.70 -3.21
C GLY A 133 17.36 -8.06 -3.66
N GLY A 134 16.32 -7.52 -3.03
CA GLY A 134 14.93 -7.65 -3.46
C GLY A 134 14.45 -6.51 -4.38
N SER A 135 13.13 -6.37 -4.49
CA SER A 135 12.44 -5.32 -5.26
C SER A 135 12.50 -3.94 -4.61
N LYS A 136 12.90 -3.85 -3.34
CA LYS A 136 13.02 -2.61 -2.54
C LYS A 136 11.73 -1.77 -2.56
N TYR A 137 10.60 -2.41 -2.31
CA TYR A 137 9.31 -1.73 -2.12
C TYR A 137 9.45 -0.63 -1.06
N SER A 138 8.83 0.51 -1.33
CA SER A 138 8.91 1.73 -0.51
C SER A 138 7.55 2.30 -0.13
N LEU A 139 6.47 1.63 -0.54
CA LEU A 139 5.10 2.00 -0.23
C LEU A 139 4.34 0.75 0.28
N ILE A 140 3.53 0.92 1.33
CA ILE A 140 2.66 -0.15 1.83
C ILE A 140 1.27 0.43 2.10
N ARG A 141 0.26 -0.21 1.53
CA ARG A 141 -1.14 0.04 1.89
C ARG A 141 -1.55 -0.84 3.06
N VAL A 142 -2.12 -0.26 4.11
CA VAL A 142 -2.57 -0.99 5.30
C VAL A 142 -4.08 -0.80 5.45
N PRO A 143 -4.90 -1.85 5.37
CA PRO A 143 -6.32 -1.73 5.63
C PRO A 143 -6.63 -1.24 7.06
N MET A 144 -7.52 -0.25 7.17
CA MET A 144 -8.06 0.17 8.46
C MET A 144 -9.28 -0.69 8.80
N GLY A 145 -9.05 -1.75 9.57
CA GLY A 145 -10.07 -2.75 9.88
C GLY A 145 -10.14 -3.82 8.80
N ALA A 146 -11.25 -4.56 8.77
CA ALA A 146 -11.44 -5.64 7.81
C ALA A 146 -11.60 -5.12 6.38
N SER A 147 -10.98 -5.82 5.44
CA SER A 147 -11.25 -5.76 4.00
C SER A 147 -11.87 -7.06 3.50
N ASP A 148 -12.20 -7.12 2.22
CA ASP A 148 -12.54 -8.36 1.52
C ASP A 148 -11.42 -9.44 1.57
N PHE A 149 -10.17 -9.03 1.82
CA PHE A 149 -9.03 -9.91 2.11
C PHE A 149 -8.87 -10.23 3.60
N SER A 150 -9.97 -10.22 4.36
CA SER A 150 -10.04 -10.62 5.77
C SER A 150 -10.93 -11.85 5.94
N THR A 151 -10.64 -12.70 6.93
CA THR A 151 -11.40 -13.94 7.15
C THR A 151 -12.80 -13.71 7.72
N GLU A 152 -13.04 -12.54 8.29
CA GLU A 152 -14.33 -12.11 8.82
C GLU A 152 -14.42 -10.58 8.82
N TYR A 153 -15.64 -10.06 8.96
CA TYR A 153 -15.86 -8.64 9.21
C TYR A 153 -15.50 -8.29 10.65
N TYR A 154 -14.77 -7.21 10.83
CA TYR A 154 -14.56 -6.55 12.12
C TYR A 154 -14.20 -5.08 11.86
N THR A 155 -14.41 -4.25 12.88
CA THR A 155 -13.80 -2.93 12.97
C THR A 155 -13.00 -2.82 14.26
N TYR A 156 -12.50 -1.63 14.59
CA TYR A 156 -11.83 -1.37 15.86
C TYR A 156 -12.79 -0.84 16.92
N ASP A 157 -14.08 -0.65 16.61
CA ASP A 157 -15.10 -0.24 17.57
C ASP A 157 -16.48 -0.82 17.22
N ASP A 158 -16.66 -2.11 17.49
CA ASP A 158 -17.90 -2.84 17.19
C ASP A 158 -18.94 -2.75 18.33
N VAL A 159 -18.72 -1.93 19.37
CA VAL A 159 -19.72 -1.72 20.44
C VAL A 159 -20.77 -0.72 19.96
N ALA A 160 -22.01 -1.21 19.78
CA ALA A 160 -23.10 -0.41 19.24
C ALA A 160 -23.35 0.88 20.02
N GLY A 161 -23.30 2.02 19.32
CA GLY A 161 -23.62 3.33 19.88
C GLY A 161 -22.49 4.00 20.65
N ASP A 162 -21.26 3.48 20.58
CA ASP A 162 -20.08 4.08 21.22
C ASP A 162 -19.58 5.34 20.47
N THR A 163 -20.37 6.40 20.47
CA THR A 163 -20.00 7.68 19.84
C THR A 163 -18.78 8.35 20.47
N SER A 164 -18.37 7.89 21.66
CA SER A 164 -17.15 8.32 22.36
C SER A 164 -15.89 7.55 21.97
N LEU A 165 -16.02 6.43 21.23
CA LEU A 165 -14.92 5.52 20.89
C LEU A 165 -14.14 5.05 22.14
N GLN A 166 -14.85 4.79 23.24
CA GLN A 166 -14.27 4.31 24.50
C GLN A 166 -13.83 2.85 24.42
N TYR A 167 -14.46 2.07 23.54
CA TYR A 167 -14.15 0.66 23.28
C TYR A 167 -13.27 0.48 22.03
N PHE A 168 -12.77 1.57 21.45
CA PHE A 168 -11.82 1.50 20.36
C PHE A 168 -10.59 0.70 20.77
N ALA A 169 -10.31 -0.37 20.05
CA ALA A 169 -9.11 -1.17 20.24
C ALA A 169 -8.66 -1.81 18.92
N LEU A 170 -7.36 -1.76 18.64
CA LEU A 170 -6.78 -2.67 17.67
C LEU A 170 -6.99 -4.10 18.16
N ARG A 171 -7.52 -4.97 17.31
CA ARG A 171 -7.82 -6.36 17.68
C ARG A 171 -6.51 -7.09 18.00
N GLN A 172 -6.27 -7.40 19.27
CA GLN A 172 -4.99 -7.93 19.76
C GLN A 172 -4.77 -9.41 19.44
N PHE A 173 -3.51 -9.83 19.54
CA PHE A 173 -3.01 -11.19 19.22
C PHE A 173 -3.46 -12.26 20.22
N GLU A 174 -3.87 -11.89 21.43
CA GLU A 174 -3.83 -12.79 22.58
C GLU A 174 -5.06 -13.70 22.78
N ASP A 175 -6.16 -13.51 22.06
CA ASP A 175 -7.40 -14.24 22.35
C ASP A 175 -7.61 -15.53 21.53
N TYR A 176 -6.54 -16.13 20.98
CA TYR A 176 -6.66 -17.36 20.18
C TYR A 176 -5.59 -18.43 20.41
N GLN A 177 -5.05 -18.54 21.63
CA GLN A 177 -4.22 -19.70 22.01
C GLN A 177 -4.97 -20.86 22.68
N LEU A 178 -6.28 -20.78 22.95
CA LEU A 178 -6.96 -21.83 23.71
C LEU A 178 -8.36 -22.17 23.16
N LYS A 179 -8.40 -23.05 22.15
CA LYS A 179 -9.25 -24.27 22.10
C LYS A 179 -9.28 -24.88 20.69
N SER A 180 -8.57 -25.99 20.52
CA SER A 180 -8.89 -27.10 19.63
C SER A 180 -9.27 -26.78 18.16
N SER A 181 -8.29 -27.00 17.27
CA SER A 181 -8.45 -27.41 15.86
C SER A 181 -9.18 -26.50 14.86
N ILE A 182 -9.52 -25.27 15.22
CA ILE A 182 -9.90 -24.23 14.25
C ILE A 182 -9.13 -22.98 14.63
N ILE A 183 -8.26 -22.50 13.73
CA ILE A 183 -7.52 -21.26 13.94
C ILE A 183 -8.32 -20.15 13.27
N VAL A 184 -8.89 -19.22 14.06
CA VAL A 184 -9.50 -17.99 13.56
C VAL A 184 -8.47 -16.88 13.80
N PHE A 185 -7.98 -16.28 12.72
CA PHE A 185 -6.86 -15.34 12.73
C PHE A 185 -7.34 -13.90 12.81
N VAL A 186 -6.60 -13.06 13.55
CA VAL A 186 -6.99 -11.70 13.97
C VAL A 186 -5.91 -10.69 13.50
N PRO A 187 -6.26 -9.46 13.09
CA PRO A 187 -5.44 -8.42 12.40
C PRO A 187 -4.21 -7.82 13.10
N SER A 188 -3.91 -8.19 14.35
CA SER A 188 -2.64 -7.79 15.00
C SER A 188 -1.38 -8.36 14.31
N GLN A 189 -1.54 -9.20 13.29
CA GLN A 189 -0.45 -9.74 12.49
C GLN A 189 0.28 -8.66 11.65
N GLN A 190 -0.37 -7.56 11.30
CA GLN A 190 0.24 -6.54 10.43
C GLN A 190 1.42 -5.82 11.13
N ILE A 191 1.25 -5.45 12.41
CA ILE A 191 2.25 -4.66 13.18
C ILE A 191 3.63 -5.35 13.26
N PRO A 192 3.75 -6.64 13.65
CA PRO A 192 5.04 -7.34 13.65
C PRO A 192 5.74 -7.32 12.30
N TYR A 193 5.02 -7.55 11.21
CA TYR A 193 5.60 -7.54 9.87
C TYR A 193 5.98 -6.13 9.43
N LEU A 194 5.19 -5.10 9.74
CA LEU A 194 5.56 -3.71 9.47
C LEU A 194 6.85 -3.31 10.19
N LYS A 195 7.02 -3.70 11.46
CA LYS A 195 8.27 -3.48 12.21
C LYS A 195 9.44 -4.24 11.60
N GLN A 196 9.22 -5.48 11.18
CA GLN A 196 10.25 -6.27 10.52
C GLN A 196 10.67 -5.62 9.19
N ILE A 197 9.72 -5.14 8.40
CA ILE A 197 9.96 -4.44 7.14
C ILE A 197 10.77 -3.16 7.39
N GLN A 198 10.40 -2.35 8.40
CA GLN A 198 11.16 -1.17 8.79
C GLN A 198 12.62 -1.49 9.15
N ASN A 199 12.89 -2.67 9.74
CA ASN A 199 14.24 -3.08 10.11
C ASN A 199 15.09 -3.60 8.94
N ILE A 200 14.48 -4.23 7.93
CA ILE A 200 15.22 -4.83 6.80
C ILE A 200 15.32 -3.92 5.58
N SER A 201 14.45 -2.91 5.49
CA SER A 201 14.40 -1.98 4.36
C SER A 201 15.52 -0.95 4.43
N SER A 202 16.18 -0.72 3.30
CA SER A 202 17.05 0.46 3.09
C SER A 202 16.30 1.68 2.57
N GLN A 203 15.02 1.51 2.20
CA GLN A 203 14.15 2.59 1.74
C GLN A 203 13.36 3.20 2.90
N ASP A 204 13.05 4.48 2.78
CA ASP A 204 12.04 5.16 3.60
C ASP A 204 10.64 4.63 3.23
N ILE A 205 10.13 3.69 4.05
CA ILE A 205 8.84 3.03 3.84
C ILE A 205 7.70 3.99 4.17
N LYS A 206 6.89 4.32 3.16
CA LYS A 206 5.67 5.11 3.30
C LYS A 206 4.49 4.18 3.53
N LEU A 207 3.80 4.36 4.65
CA LEU A 207 2.56 3.65 4.93
C LEU A 207 1.38 4.55 4.58
N PHE A 208 0.36 4.03 3.91
CA PHE A 208 -0.92 4.72 3.83
C PHE A 208 -2.07 3.77 4.16
N THR A 209 -3.17 4.34 4.63
CA THR A 209 -4.32 3.56 5.10
C THR A 209 -5.59 3.92 4.36
N ALA A 210 -6.51 2.95 4.27
CA ALA A 210 -7.86 3.16 3.75
C ALA A 210 -8.83 2.27 4.56
N PRO A 211 -9.97 2.80 5.05
CA PRO A 211 -11.02 1.95 5.60
C PRO A 211 -11.92 1.42 4.48
N TRP A 212 -12.31 0.14 4.57
CA TRP A 212 -13.37 -0.42 3.73
C TRP A 212 -14.75 -0.07 4.29
N SER A 213 -14.90 0.05 5.60
CA SER A 213 -16.18 0.40 6.24
C SER A 213 -16.00 1.01 7.62
N ALA A 214 -16.97 1.84 8.02
CA ALA A 214 -17.17 2.18 9.43
C ALA A 214 -17.82 1.02 10.20
N PRO A 215 -17.84 1.07 11.54
CA PRO A 215 -18.64 0.15 12.36
C PRO A 215 -20.10 0.10 11.91
N TYR A 216 -20.72 -1.08 11.97
CA TYR A 216 -22.09 -1.27 11.48
C TYR A 216 -23.10 -0.31 12.13
N TRP A 217 -22.91 0.02 13.41
CA TRP A 217 -23.78 0.94 14.15
C TRP A 217 -23.69 2.38 13.65
N MET A 218 -22.62 2.73 12.91
CA MET A 218 -22.47 4.04 12.29
C MET A 218 -23.22 4.18 10.94
N LYS A 219 -23.63 3.06 10.34
CA LYS A 219 -24.14 2.97 8.96
C LYS A 219 -25.66 2.96 8.91
N ASP A 220 -26.24 3.47 7.83
CA ASP A 220 -27.70 3.51 7.63
C ASP A 220 -28.34 2.12 7.56
N ASN A 221 -27.68 1.14 6.95
CA ASN A 221 -28.18 -0.23 6.82
C ASN A 221 -27.85 -1.14 8.02
N GLY A 222 -26.96 -0.72 8.92
CA GLY A 222 -26.58 -1.52 10.09
C GLY A 222 -25.84 -2.82 9.77
N THR A 223 -25.26 -2.98 8.57
CA THR A 223 -24.60 -4.22 8.14
C THR A 223 -23.22 -3.98 7.52
N ALA A 224 -22.36 -4.99 7.54
CA ALA A 224 -21.03 -4.96 6.91
C ALA A 224 -21.08 -4.84 5.38
N PHE A 225 -22.05 -5.50 4.76
CA PHE A 225 -22.20 -5.65 3.32
C PHE A 225 -23.41 -4.87 2.78
N GLY A 226 -23.51 -4.83 1.45
CA GLY A 226 -24.62 -4.20 0.72
C GLY A 226 -24.55 -2.68 0.70
N ARG A 227 -25.53 -2.09 0.00
CA ARG A 227 -25.63 -0.63 -0.15
C ARG A 227 -25.73 0.03 1.23
N SER A 228 -24.79 0.91 1.53
CA SER A 228 -24.73 1.63 2.80
C SER A 228 -24.09 3.00 2.65
N THR A 229 -24.48 3.92 3.52
CA THR A 229 -23.77 5.19 3.72
C THR A 229 -23.60 5.48 5.21
N LEU A 230 -22.64 6.32 5.57
CA LEU A 230 -22.46 6.78 6.95
C LEU A 230 -23.64 7.67 7.36
N ARG A 231 -24.22 7.44 8.54
CA ARG A 231 -25.27 8.35 9.06
C ARG A 231 -24.66 9.70 9.44
N LEU A 232 -25.38 10.78 9.21
CA LEU A 232 -24.88 12.15 9.42
C LEU A 232 -24.41 12.39 10.85
N GLU A 233 -25.13 11.85 11.84
CA GLU A 233 -24.77 11.95 13.26
C GLU A 233 -23.42 11.29 13.59
N ASN A 234 -22.92 10.38 12.74
CA ASN A 234 -21.68 9.65 12.94
C ASN A 234 -20.48 10.24 12.19
N TYR A 235 -20.63 11.36 11.48
CA TYR A 235 -19.51 11.98 10.76
C TYR A 235 -18.38 12.41 11.71
N LYS A 236 -18.73 13.02 12.86
CA LYS A 236 -17.74 13.41 13.87
C LYS A 236 -17.09 12.19 14.57
N PRO A 237 -17.85 11.21 15.12
CA PRO A 237 -17.26 9.97 15.63
C PRO A 237 -16.36 9.27 14.61
N TRP A 238 -16.75 9.23 13.34
CA TRP A 238 -15.95 8.61 12.29
C TRP A 238 -14.63 9.35 12.04
N ALA A 239 -14.61 10.69 12.05
CA ALA A 239 -13.36 11.44 11.96
C ALA A 239 -12.42 11.17 13.15
N HIS A 240 -12.96 11.07 14.37
CA HIS A 240 -12.16 10.70 15.55
C HIS A 240 -11.68 9.24 15.53
N TYR A 241 -12.37 8.35 14.81
CA TYR A 241 -11.92 6.97 14.61
C TYR A 241 -10.57 6.91 13.87
N PHE A 242 -10.35 7.79 12.88
CA PHE A 242 -9.05 7.91 12.22
C PHE A 242 -7.96 8.36 13.20
N VAL A 243 -8.25 9.32 14.09
CA VAL A 243 -7.30 9.76 15.13
C VAL A 243 -6.94 8.60 16.05
N LYS A 244 -7.93 7.87 16.57
CA LYS A 244 -7.71 6.67 17.40
C LYS A 244 -6.86 5.61 16.70
N TYR A 245 -7.07 5.42 15.40
CA TYR A 245 -6.25 4.50 14.59
C TYR A 245 -4.79 4.95 14.51
N PHE A 246 -4.53 6.22 14.22
CA PHE A 246 -3.18 6.73 14.15
C PHE A 246 -2.49 6.74 15.51
N ASP A 247 -3.20 7.10 16.58
CA ASP A 247 -2.68 7.02 17.96
C ASP A 247 -2.25 5.59 18.29
N ALA A 248 -3.11 4.60 18.02
CA ALA A 248 -2.83 3.20 18.35
C ALA A 248 -1.64 2.61 17.56
N TYR A 249 -1.45 3.02 16.30
CA TYR A 249 -0.27 2.64 15.53
C TYR A 249 0.99 3.40 15.98
N ALA A 250 0.85 4.68 16.36
CA ALA A 250 1.95 5.47 16.89
C ALA A 250 2.46 4.89 18.23
N ASP A 251 1.57 4.40 19.10
CA ASP A 251 1.93 3.67 20.34
C ASP A 251 2.74 2.40 20.04
N ALA A 252 2.56 1.82 18.86
CA ALA A 252 3.35 0.70 18.36
C ALA A 252 4.64 1.14 17.64
N ASN A 253 5.01 2.43 17.63
CA ASN A 253 6.11 3.02 16.84
C ASN A 253 5.95 2.87 15.32
N ILE A 254 4.71 2.92 14.82
CA ILE A 254 4.41 2.89 13.40
C ILE A 254 3.70 4.19 13.02
N THR A 255 4.27 4.93 12.07
CA THR A 255 3.71 6.19 11.60
C THR A 255 3.25 6.07 10.15
N PHE A 256 2.13 6.72 9.83
CA PHE A 256 1.61 6.77 8.47
C PHE A 256 2.14 8.00 7.71
N TRP A 257 2.34 7.83 6.41
CA TRP A 257 2.62 8.90 5.45
C TRP A 257 1.33 9.53 4.92
N GLY A 258 0.27 8.74 4.72
CA GLY A 258 -0.98 9.22 4.15
C GLY A 258 -2.19 8.35 4.44
N LEU A 259 -3.33 8.77 3.90
CA LEU A 259 -4.60 8.07 4.02
C LEU A 259 -5.53 8.38 2.84
N THR A 260 -6.52 7.52 2.65
CA THR A 260 -7.74 7.83 1.90
C THR A 260 -8.93 7.81 2.88
N PRO A 261 -9.96 8.65 2.67
CA PRO A 261 -11.10 8.71 3.59
C PRO A 261 -12.01 7.47 3.51
N GLN A 262 -11.92 6.71 2.40
CA GLN A 262 -12.73 5.54 2.12
C GLN A 262 -12.12 4.78 0.94
N ASN A 263 -11.96 3.45 1.06
CA ASN A 263 -11.72 2.58 -0.09
C ASN A 263 -12.99 2.47 -0.95
N GLU A 264 -12.87 2.73 -2.25
CA GLU A 264 -13.93 2.58 -3.26
C GLU A 264 -15.29 3.18 -2.83
N PRO A 265 -15.34 4.50 -2.58
CA PRO A 265 -16.55 5.16 -2.10
C PRO A 265 -17.77 4.99 -3.03
N ASN A 266 -17.59 4.67 -4.31
CA ASN A 266 -18.71 4.44 -5.20
C ASN A 266 -19.33 3.05 -5.04
N GLN A 267 -18.52 2.04 -4.70
CA GLN A 267 -18.97 0.64 -4.61
C GLN A 267 -20.06 0.49 -3.55
N GLY A 268 -19.85 1.05 -2.34
CA GLY A 268 -20.84 0.94 -1.26
C GLY A 268 -22.19 1.63 -1.57
N GLY A 269 -22.31 2.38 -2.67
CA GLY A 269 -23.57 2.95 -3.16
C GLY A 269 -24.41 2.00 -4.02
N VAL A 270 -23.87 0.85 -4.45
CA VAL A 270 -24.51 -0.10 -5.37
C VAL A 270 -25.27 -1.18 -4.61
N HIS A 271 -26.45 -1.59 -5.10
CA HIS A 271 -27.37 -2.51 -4.40
C HIS A 271 -26.83 -3.93 -4.18
N LYS A 272 -25.86 -4.40 -4.97
CA LYS A 272 -25.32 -5.77 -4.90
C LYS A 272 -23.82 -5.76 -4.63
N VAL A 273 -23.42 -5.33 -3.44
CA VAL A 273 -22.04 -5.46 -2.98
C VAL A 273 -21.95 -6.53 -1.91
N HIS A 274 -21.22 -7.60 -2.23
CA HIS A 274 -20.99 -8.75 -1.34
C HIS A 274 -19.66 -8.66 -0.59
N ILE A 275 -18.96 -7.54 -0.70
CA ILE A 275 -17.72 -7.23 0.01
C ILE A 275 -17.95 -6.14 1.07
N ILE A 276 -17.04 -6.07 2.03
CA ILE A 276 -17.04 -5.05 3.08
C ILE A 276 -16.92 -3.69 2.38
N SER A 277 -17.88 -2.79 2.59
CA SER A 277 -17.93 -1.52 1.88
C SER A 277 -18.70 -0.44 2.64
N MET A 278 -18.47 0.81 2.28
CA MET A 278 -19.28 1.95 2.72
C MET A 278 -19.30 3.00 1.60
N GLY A 279 -20.51 3.39 1.19
CA GLY A 279 -20.72 4.28 0.05
C GLY A 279 -20.66 5.75 0.44
N TRP A 280 -20.17 6.57 -0.48
CA TRP A 280 -20.20 8.02 -0.40
C TRP A 280 -20.49 8.63 -1.76
N THR A 281 -21.48 9.52 -1.83
CA THR A 281 -21.56 10.46 -2.96
C THR A 281 -20.40 11.46 -2.86
N ALA A 282 -19.97 12.02 -4.00
CA ALA A 282 -18.93 13.05 -4.02
C ALA A 282 -19.26 14.23 -3.08
N LYS A 283 -20.54 14.63 -3.01
CA LYS A 283 -21.01 15.70 -2.10
C LYS A 283 -20.85 15.32 -0.63
N GLN A 284 -21.18 14.08 -0.25
CA GLN A 284 -21.03 13.60 1.13
C GLN A 284 -19.54 13.52 1.51
N LEU A 285 -18.70 12.94 0.65
CA LEU A 285 -17.28 12.77 0.93
C LEU A 285 -16.57 14.12 1.04
N ARG A 286 -16.90 15.06 0.13
CA ARG A 286 -16.46 16.45 0.19
C ARG A 286 -16.83 17.12 1.50
N GLY A 287 -18.10 17.03 1.92
CA GLY A 287 -18.56 17.61 3.19
C GLY A 287 -17.86 16.97 4.39
N PHE A 288 -17.69 15.65 4.39
CA PHE A 288 -16.95 14.95 5.43
C PHE A 288 -15.49 15.39 5.53
N ILE A 289 -14.79 15.55 4.41
CA ILE A 289 -13.41 16.04 4.40
C ILE A 289 -13.35 17.48 4.93
N ALA A 290 -14.16 18.39 4.39
CA ALA A 290 -14.10 19.81 4.72
C ALA A 290 -14.55 20.15 6.15
N GLU A 291 -15.57 19.46 6.66
CA GLU A 291 -16.25 19.83 7.90
C GLU A 291 -15.89 18.92 9.08
N HIS A 292 -15.29 17.76 8.83
CA HIS A 292 -14.99 16.78 9.88
C HIS A 292 -13.57 16.23 9.81
N LEU A 293 -13.22 15.43 8.79
CA LEU A 293 -11.95 14.71 8.75
C LEU A 293 -10.75 15.66 8.73
N GLY A 294 -10.74 16.65 7.84
CA GLY A 294 -9.66 17.62 7.72
C GLY A 294 -9.40 18.38 9.03
N PRO A 295 -10.39 19.10 9.58
CA PRO A 295 -10.24 19.80 10.86
C PRO A 295 -9.84 18.87 12.02
N THR A 296 -10.44 17.68 12.10
CA THR A 296 -10.14 16.72 13.18
C THR A 296 -8.69 16.25 13.12
N LEU A 297 -8.14 15.98 11.92
CA LEU A 297 -6.74 15.62 11.77
C LEU A 297 -5.81 16.78 12.16
N GLU A 298 -6.12 18.01 11.75
CA GLU A 298 -5.32 19.19 12.11
C GLU A 298 -5.30 19.44 13.63
N GLU A 299 -6.47 19.44 14.26
CA GLU A 299 -6.64 19.68 15.70
C GLU A 299 -5.91 18.65 16.56
N ASN A 300 -5.74 17.43 16.05
CA ASN A 300 -5.06 16.32 16.75
C ASN A 300 -3.61 16.11 16.28
N GLY A 301 -3.01 17.07 15.55
CA GLY A 301 -1.59 17.04 15.19
C GLY A 301 -1.23 16.14 14.00
N TYR A 302 -2.23 15.70 13.23
CA TYR A 302 -2.08 14.82 12.06
C TYR A 302 -2.10 15.56 10.72
N SER A 303 -1.91 16.89 10.72
CA SER A 303 -1.87 17.73 9.51
C SER A 303 -0.73 17.39 8.53
N TYR A 304 0.27 16.62 8.99
CA TYR A 304 1.38 16.17 8.15
C TYR A 304 0.98 15.04 7.17
N LEU A 305 -0.10 14.31 7.47
CA LEU A 305 -0.56 13.18 6.66
C LEU A 305 -1.02 13.64 5.28
N LYS A 306 -0.68 12.85 4.26
CA LYS A 306 -1.17 13.07 2.90
C LYS A 306 -2.54 12.46 2.73
N LEU A 307 -3.58 13.28 2.88
CA LEU A 307 -4.96 12.90 2.57
C LEU A 307 -5.14 12.86 1.05
N MET A 308 -5.49 11.68 0.53
CA MET A 308 -5.74 11.43 -0.88
C MET A 308 -7.24 11.29 -1.11
N ALA A 309 -7.77 12.05 -2.08
CA ALA A 309 -9.17 11.94 -2.48
C ALA A 309 -9.37 10.75 -3.44
N TYR A 310 -10.63 10.34 -3.61
CA TYR A 310 -11.13 9.32 -4.53
C TYR A 310 -10.91 7.86 -4.09
N ASP A 311 -9.73 7.26 -4.30
CA ASP A 311 -9.42 5.84 -3.98
C ASP A 311 -10.41 4.86 -4.62
N ASP A 312 -10.66 5.04 -5.92
CA ASP A 312 -11.58 4.23 -6.72
C ASP A 312 -11.11 4.18 -8.18
N SER A 313 -11.84 3.43 -9.01
CA SER A 313 -11.55 3.28 -10.44
C SER A 313 -12.59 3.95 -11.34
N GLY A 314 -12.08 4.56 -12.41
CA GLY A 314 -12.77 4.79 -13.68
C GLY A 314 -14.15 5.45 -13.68
N LEU A 315 -15.22 4.68 -13.43
CA LEU A 315 -16.60 4.91 -13.93
C LEU A 315 -17.18 6.31 -13.70
N TYR A 316 -16.76 7.00 -12.64
CA TYR A 316 -17.27 8.31 -12.25
C TYR A 316 -16.24 9.43 -12.37
N LEU A 317 -15.08 9.16 -12.95
CA LEU A 317 -14.14 10.20 -13.37
C LEU A 317 -14.60 10.83 -14.70
N PRO A 318 -14.35 12.14 -14.90
CA PRO A 318 -13.70 13.06 -13.96
C PRO A 318 -14.66 13.70 -12.93
N GLU A 319 -15.98 13.57 -13.10
CA GLU A 319 -16.99 14.37 -12.40
C GLU A 319 -16.97 14.20 -10.88
N TYR A 320 -16.79 12.97 -10.39
CA TYR A 320 -16.74 12.68 -8.96
C TYR A 320 -15.58 13.42 -8.30
N LEU A 321 -14.38 13.32 -8.89
CA LEU A 321 -13.18 13.97 -8.39
C LEU A 321 -13.28 15.49 -8.49
N GLN A 322 -13.75 16.02 -9.62
CA GLN A 322 -13.95 17.46 -9.79
C GLN A 322 -14.93 18.04 -8.77
N SER A 323 -16.00 17.30 -8.43
CA SER A 323 -16.97 17.72 -7.42
C SER A 323 -16.34 17.92 -6.03
N ILE A 324 -15.33 17.11 -5.71
CA ILE A 324 -14.54 17.21 -4.47
C ILE A 324 -13.52 18.35 -4.59
N LEU A 325 -12.65 18.31 -5.60
CA LEU A 325 -11.48 19.19 -5.69
C LEU A 325 -11.80 20.65 -6.09
N LYS A 326 -12.94 20.93 -6.74
CA LYS A 326 -13.36 22.31 -7.03
C LYS A 326 -13.81 23.08 -5.78
N ASN A 327 -14.04 22.40 -4.65
CA ASN A 327 -14.32 23.07 -3.39
C ASN A 327 -13.03 23.42 -2.65
N GLU A 328 -12.77 24.71 -2.46
CA GLU A 328 -11.49 25.19 -1.90
C GLU A 328 -11.21 24.70 -0.48
N THR A 329 -12.22 24.65 0.40
CA THR A 329 -12.08 24.14 1.77
C THR A 329 -11.70 22.65 1.79
N THR A 330 -12.31 21.86 0.92
CA THR A 330 -11.92 20.44 0.78
C THR A 330 -10.52 20.34 0.21
N ARG A 331 -10.22 21.12 -0.83
CA ARG A 331 -8.94 21.12 -1.52
C ARG A 331 -7.77 21.50 -0.61
N SER A 332 -7.96 22.38 0.38
CA SER A 332 -6.90 22.72 1.33
C SER A 332 -6.47 21.57 2.23
N TYR A 333 -7.32 20.55 2.41
CA TYR A 333 -7.00 19.34 3.17
C TYR A 333 -6.44 18.19 2.31
N VAL A 334 -6.72 18.21 1.01
CA VAL A 334 -6.31 17.14 0.08
C VAL A 334 -4.90 17.42 -0.43
N SER A 335 -4.03 16.42 -0.38
CA SER A 335 -2.66 16.49 -0.92
C SER A 335 -2.50 15.82 -2.29
N GLY A 336 -3.41 14.91 -2.63
CA GLY A 336 -3.31 14.12 -3.85
C GLY A 336 -4.57 13.31 -4.16
N VAL A 337 -4.50 12.51 -5.21
CA VAL A 337 -5.58 11.69 -5.73
C VAL A 337 -5.12 10.24 -5.77
N ALA A 338 -5.92 9.35 -5.17
CA ALA A 338 -5.74 7.91 -5.20
C ALA A 338 -6.61 7.29 -6.30
N ILE A 339 -6.04 6.37 -7.09
CA ILE A 339 -6.68 5.76 -8.26
C ILE A 339 -6.48 4.25 -8.23
N HIS A 340 -7.54 3.51 -8.55
CA HIS A 340 -7.48 2.07 -8.78
C HIS A 340 -7.41 1.74 -10.28
N ALA A 341 -6.64 0.72 -10.65
CA ALA A 341 -6.36 0.33 -12.04
C ALA A 341 -7.21 -0.87 -12.53
N TYR A 342 -8.49 -0.95 -12.16
CA TYR A 342 -9.35 -2.10 -12.51
C TYR A 342 -10.10 -1.97 -13.85
N HIS A 343 -10.34 -0.73 -14.28
CA HIS A 343 -11.20 -0.42 -15.42
C HIS A 343 -10.48 0.48 -16.43
N ASP A 344 -9.16 0.46 -16.43
CA ASP A 344 -8.32 1.34 -17.26
C ASP A 344 -8.59 1.14 -18.76
N ASP A 345 -8.95 -0.09 -19.18
CA ASP A 345 -9.34 -0.41 -20.56
C ASP A 345 -10.67 0.25 -20.99
N ASN A 346 -11.49 0.70 -20.04
CA ASN A 346 -12.84 1.23 -20.29
C ASN A 346 -12.95 2.76 -20.12
N ILE A 347 -11.83 3.46 -19.90
CA ILE A 347 -11.80 4.91 -19.71
C ILE A 347 -10.91 5.60 -20.73
N ASP A 348 -11.11 6.90 -20.95
CA ASP A 348 -10.24 7.70 -21.82
C ASP A 348 -8.79 7.62 -21.29
N PRO A 349 -7.81 7.16 -22.09
CA PRO A 349 -6.42 7.04 -21.65
C PRO A 349 -5.79 8.38 -21.24
N ASN A 350 -6.40 9.51 -21.64
CA ASN A 350 -5.93 10.85 -21.28
C ASN A 350 -6.61 11.41 -20.02
N ILE A 351 -7.57 10.72 -19.42
CA ILE A 351 -8.37 11.25 -18.31
C ILE A 351 -7.51 11.69 -17.12
N ILE A 352 -6.50 10.89 -16.77
CA ILE A 352 -5.58 11.20 -15.68
C ILE A 352 -4.68 12.38 -16.03
N SER A 353 -4.16 12.44 -17.25
CA SER A 353 -3.36 13.58 -17.74
C SER A 353 -4.17 14.88 -17.74
N ASN A 354 -5.44 14.82 -18.14
CA ASN A 354 -6.34 15.97 -18.12
C ASN A 354 -6.61 16.46 -16.69
N LEU A 355 -6.86 15.54 -15.75
CA LEU A 355 -7.03 15.85 -14.33
C LEU A 355 -5.75 16.41 -13.69
N GLN A 356 -4.58 15.90 -14.05
CA GLN A 356 -3.29 16.45 -13.62
C GLN A 356 -3.09 17.89 -14.12
N ASN A 357 -3.52 18.19 -15.35
CA ASN A 357 -3.46 19.55 -15.88
C ASN A 357 -4.48 20.48 -15.21
N GLU A 358 -5.66 19.98 -14.82
CA GLU A 358 -6.68 20.75 -14.10
C GLU A 358 -6.28 21.01 -12.63
N PHE A 359 -5.60 20.06 -11.98
CA PHE A 359 -5.16 20.13 -10.58
C PHE A 359 -3.64 19.89 -10.44
N PRO A 360 -2.79 20.80 -10.95
CA PRO A 360 -1.34 20.61 -11.02
C PRO A 360 -0.63 20.67 -9.66
N ASP A 361 -1.31 21.13 -8.62
CA ASP A 361 -0.85 21.15 -7.23
C ASP A 361 -0.97 19.78 -6.53
N MET A 362 -1.70 18.83 -7.13
CA MET A 362 -1.97 17.51 -6.57
C MET A 362 -1.06 16.45 -7.17
N PHE A 363 -0.58 15.51 -6.33
CA PHE A 363 0.01 14.28 -6.85
C PHE A 363 -1.08 13.26 -7.17
N PHE A 364 -0.78 12.34 -8.09
CA PHE A 364 -1.66 11.22 -8.46
C PHE A 364 -0.93 9.92 -8.16
N LEU A 365 -1.60 9.01 -7.47
CA LEU A 365 -1.03 7.74 -7.02
C LEU A 365 -1.99 6.60 -7.37
N TYR A 366 -1.48 5.60 -8.08
CA TYR A 366 -2.19 4.32 -8.20
C TYR A 366 -2.05 3.57 -6.88
N THR A 367 -3.15 3.40 -6.17
CA THR A 367 -3.21 2.85 -4.80
C THR A 367 -3.63 1.39 -4.78
N GLU A 368 -4.27 0.91 -5.85
CA GLU A 368 -4.63 -0.49 -6.02
C GLU A 368 -4.66 -0.89 -7.50
N GLY A 369 -4.26 -2.12 -7.79
CA GLY A 369 -4.36 -2.71 -9.11
C GLY A 369 -4.28 -4.22 -8.99
N GLU A 370 -5.14 -4.92 -9.73
CA GLU A 370 -5.13 -6.38 -9.78
C GLU A 370 -5.05 -6.85 -11.23
N TYR A 371 -4.43 -8.01 -11.43
CA TYR A 371 -4.49 -8.68 -12.71
C TYR A 371 -5.70 -9.61 -12.72
N ARG A 372 -6.68 -9.32 -13.58
CA ARG A 372 -7.74 -10.27 -13.91
C ARG A 372 -7.32 -11.01 -15.18
N GLU A 373 -7.01 -12.30 -15.06
CA GLU A 373 -7.09 -13.17 -16.24
C GLU A 373 -8.56 -13.19 -16.66
N ASN A 374 -8.83 -12.87 -17.93
CA ASN A 374 -10.12 -13.16 -18.54
C ASN A 374 -10.25 -14.70 -18.62
N ILE A 375 -10.71 -15.33 -17.54
CA ILE A 375 -11.04 -16.76 -17.47
C ILE A 375 -12.44 -16.98 -18.02
#